data_AF-A0A316VQR2-F1
#
_entry.id   AF-A0A316VQR2-F1
#
_cell.length_a   1.000
_cell.length_b   1.000
_cell.length_c   1.000
_cell.angle_alpha   90.00
_cell.angle_beta   90.00
_cell.angle_gamma   90.00
#
_symmetry.space_group_name_H-M   'P 1'
#
loop_
_entity.id
_entity.type
_entity.pdbx_description
1 polymer ?
#
loop_
_entity_poly.entity_id
_entity_poly.type
_entity_poly.pdbx_seq_one_letter_code
_entity_poly.pdbx_strand_id
1 'polypeptide(L)'
;MADKVSEDELKPTQTEGYKAGEKKSLAEYAQLDAEDESLARWKASLGIVPGASGGAATGPKLKLHSLSLVSATAPNGAVTLDLESGNADAIKKDTLTIKEGVEYHVSFKFTVGQEVLSGLRFIQVVKRGGIPVDKTEAMIGSFSPRGEPYIKHLETEEAPSGMLARATYSVRSRLIDDDNQTLWDQSWSFKIAKDWAA
;
A
#
# COMPACT_ATOMS: atom_id res chain seq x y z
N MET A 1 3.69 -19.77 -17.68
CA MET A 1 4.60 -18.60 -17.71
C MET A 1 3.89 -17.29 -18.12
N ALA A 2 2.64 -17.32 -18.60
CA ALA A 2 1.94 -16.13 -19.10
C ALA A 2 1.34 -15.20 -18.03
N ASP A 3 1.04 -15.69 -16.81
CA ASP A 3 0.37 -14.89 -15.77
C ASP A 3 1.31 -14.09 -14.86
N LYS A 4 2.63 -14.12 -15.11
CA LYS A 4 3.59 -13.40 -14.26
C LYS A 4 3.66 -11.93 -14.70
N VAL A 5 3.35 -11.01 -13.79
CA VAL A 5 3.66 -9.58 -13.96
C VAL A 5 5.18 -9.42 -13.91
N SER A 6 5.76 -8.84 -14.97
CA SER A 6 7.21 -8.62 -15.09
C SER A 6 7.68 -7.45 -14.23
N GLU A 7 9.00 -7.38 -13.99
CA GLU A 7 9.61 -6.28 -13.23
C GLU A 7 9.45 -4.92 -13.92
N ASP A 8 9.49 -4.89 -15.27
CA ASP A 8 9.31 -3.67 -16.05
C ASP A 8 7.90 -3.07 -15.90
N GLU A 9 6.88 -3.91 -15.79
CA GLU A 9 5.49 -3.46 -15.60
C GLU A 9 5.27 -2.77 -14.24
N LEU A 10 6.09 -3.12 -13.24
CA LEU A 10 6.05 -2.56 -11.87
C LEU A 10 7.01 -1.39 -11.66
N LYS A 11 7.64 -0.88 -12.72
CA LYS A 11 8.47 0.32 -12.59
C LYS A 11 7.58 1.54 -12.28
N PRO A 12 7.96 2.36 -11.28
CA PRO A 12 7.29 3.62 -11.01
C PRO A 12 7.47 4.59 -12.18
N THR A 13 6.45 5.39 -12.41
CA THR A 13 6.54 6.56 -13.27
C THR A 13 7.37 7.64 -12.57
N GLN A 14 8.37 8.19 -13.25
CA GLN A 14 9.15 9.28 -12.68
C GLN A 14 8.43 10.61 -12.90
N THR A 15 8.24 11.38 -11.83
CA THR A 15 7.72 12.75 -11.93
C THR A 15 8.85 13.67 -12.38
N GLU A 16 8.72 14.28 -13.56
CA GLU A 16 9.73 15.20 -14.08
C GLU A 16 10.03 16.32 -13.08
N GLY A 17 11.31 16.54 -12.81
CA GLY A 17 11.78 17.60 -11.90
C GLY A 17 11.72 17.27 -10.41
N TYR A 18 11.07 16.19 -9.97
CA TYR A 18 11.12 15.76 -8.57
C TYR A 18 12.50 15.19 -8.23
N LYS A 19 13.08 15.66 -7.11
CA LYS A 19 14.31 15.12 -6.54
C LYS A 19 14.04 14.81 -5.07
N ALA A 20 14.25 13.56 -4.69
CA ALA A 20 14.18 13.16 -3.28
C ALA A 20 15.15 14.02 -2.46
N GLY A 21 14.69 14.45 -1.28
CA GLY A 21 15.50 15.25 -0.36
C GLY A 21 16.66 14.46 0.24
N GLU A 22 17.56 15.16 0.94
CA GLU A 22 18.64 14.51 1.68
C GLU A 22 18.08 13.61 2.77
N LYS A 23 18.57 12.37 2.85
CA LYS A 23 18.19 11.42 3.89
C LYS A 23 18.69 11.92 5.25
N LYS A 24 17.77 12.10 6.19
CA LYS A 24 18.08 12.39 7.59
C LYS A 24 17.35 11.43 8.50
N SER A 25 17.99 11.04 9.60
CA SER A 25 17.41 10.25 10.67
C SER A 25 16.43 11.08 11.50
N LEU A 26 15.57 10.40 12.27
CA LEU A 26 14.69 11.07 13.23
C LEU A 26 15.48 11.88 14.27
N ALA A 27 16.64 11.39 14.71
CA ALA A 27 17.49 12.08 15.67
C ALA A 27 18.04 13.39 15.09
N GLU A 28 18.50 13.35 13.83
CA GLU A 28 18.95 14.57 13.12
C GLU A 28 17.80 15.55 12.92
N TYR A 29 16.61 15.08 12.53
CA TYR A 29 15.44 15.96 12.40
C TYR A 29 15.03 16.59 13.73
N ALA A 30 15.11 15.84 14.84
CA ALA A 30 14.78 16.33 16.17
C ALA A 30 15.78 17.39 16.67
N GLN A 31 17.06 17.27 16.30
CA GLN A 31 18.12 18.20 16.72
C GLN A 31 18.18 19.47 15.86
N LEU A 32 17.73 19.41 14.61
CA LEU A 32 17.72 20.55 13.70
C LEU A 32 16.84 21.67 14.28
N ASP A 33 17.32 22.91 14.33
CA ASP A 33 16.57 24.08 14.82
C ASP A 33 15.92 23.86 16.20
N ALA A 34 16.58 23.12 17.10
CA ALA A 34 16.02 22.75 18.40
C ALA A 34 15.69 23.96 19.30
N GLU A 35 16.33 25.09 19.04
CA GLU A 35 16.05 26.38 19.69
C GLU A 35 14.74 27.06 19.24
N ASP A 36 14.14 26.64 18.12
CA ASP A 36 12.89 27.18 17.62
C ASP A 36 11.68 26.44 18.20
N GLU A 37 10.96 27.10 19.10
CA GLU A 37 9.81 26.53 19.79
C GLU A 37 8.65 26.16 18.84
N SER A 38 8.49 26.90 17.73
CA SER A 38 7.44 26.64 16.74
C SER A 38 7.76 25.39 15.91
N LEU A 39 9.02 25.24 15.48
CA LEU A 39 9.50 24.05 14.77
C LEU A 39 9.52 22.83 15.69
N ALA A 40 9.89 23.00 16.95
CA ALA A 40 9.85 21.92 17.95
C ALA A 40 8.40 21.40 18.14
N ARG A 41 7.42 22.31 18.28
CA ARG A 41 5.99 21.92 18.36
C ARG A 41 5.50 21.24 17.09
N TRP A 42 5.88 21.75 15.93
CA TRP A 42 5.52 21.16 14.64
C TRP A 42 6.11 19.75 14.49
N LYS A 43 7.40 19.54 14.78
CA LYS A 43 8.06 18.23 14.76
C LYS A 43 7.42 17.25 15.75
N ALA A 44 7.09 17.72 16.96
CA ALA A 44 6.38 16.90 17.94
C ALA A 44 5.01 16.44 17.44
N SER A 45 4.26 17.29 16.73
CA SER A 45 2.98 16.90 16.11
C SER A 45 3.14 15.84 15.00
N LEU A 46 4.32 15.76 14.40
CA LEU A 46 4.69 14.74 13.42
C LEU A 46 5.30 13.47 14.07
N GLY A 47 5.38 13.41 15.40
CA GLY A 47 6.00 12.31 16.14
C GLY A 47 7.53 12.31 16.11
N ILE A 48 8.15 13.39 15.63
CA ILE A 48 9.61 13.57 15.61
C ILE A 48 10.01 14.25 16.92
N VAL A 49 10.30 13.44 17.94
CA VAL A 49 10.78 13.94 19.24
C VAL A 49 12.06 13.22 19.66
N PRO A 50 12.95 13.89 20.43
CA PRO A 50 14.14 13.24 20.98
C PRO A 50 13.76 11.99 21.79
N GLY A 51 14.37 10.84 21.46
CA GLY A 51 14.11 9.58 22.15
C GLY A 51 12.79 8.89 21.80
N ALA A 52 12.02 9.36 20.81
CA ALA A 52 10.84 8.63 20.35
C ALA A 52 11.22 7.29 19.71
N SER A 53 10.87 6.20 20.38
CA SER A 53 10.74 4.86 19.81
C SER A 53 9.29 4.64 19.37
N GLY A 54 8.77 5.53 18.52
CA GLY A 54 7.36 5.52 18.13
C GLY A 54 6.97 4.28 17.34
N GLY A 55 7.85 3.79 16.46
CA GLY A 55 7.63 2.58 15.67
C GLY A 55 8.16 1.31 16.33
N ALA A 56 7.94 0.17 15.66
CA ALA A 56 8.45 -1.11 16.13
C ALA A 56 9.99 -1.04 16.31
N ALA A 57 10.46 -1.32 17.53
CA ALA A 57 11.89 -1.22 17.88
C ALA A 57 12.78 -2.19 17.09
N THR A 58 12.18 -3.26 16.57
CA THR A 58 12.79 -4.24 15.67
C THR A 58 11.78 -4.60 14.60
N GLY A 59 12.21 -4.67 13.34
CA GLY A 59 11.33 -5.03 12.23
C GLY A 59 11.65 -4.31 10.93
N PRO A 60 10.87 -4.57 9.87
CA PRO A 60 11.04 -3.90 8.58
C PRO A 60 10.65 -2.43 8.64
N LYS A 61 11.13 -1.63 7.67
CA LYS A 61 10.77 -0.20 7.51
C LYS A 61 9.26 -0.01 7.36
N LEU A 62 8.58 -0.97 6.74
CA LEU A 62 7.13 -1.05 6.65
C LEU A 62 6.68 -2.50 6.89
N LYS A 63 5.64 -2.68 7.70
CA LYS A 63 4.90 -3.95 7.79
C LYS A 63 3.47 -3.69 7.32
N LEU A 64 3.07 -4.32 6.21
CA LEU A 64 1.70 -4.29 5.73
C LEU A 64 0.89 -5.36 6.47
N HIS A 65 -0.21 -4.96 7.11
CA HIS A 65 -1.08 -5.82 7.90
C HIS A 65 -2.25 -6.35 7.07
N SER A 66 -2.84 -5.50 6.25
CA SER A 66 -3.95 -5.90 5.39
C SER A 66 -4.05 -5.04 4.13
N LEU A 67 -4.60 -5.66 3.09
CA LEU A 67 -5.07 -5.00 1.88
C LEU A 67 -6.56 -5.31 1.71
N SER A 68 -7.40 -4.29 1.73
CA SER A 68 -8.86 -4.46 1.72
C SER A 68 -9.50 -3.72 0.56
N LEU A 69 -10.48 -4.34 -0.06
CA LEU A 69 -11.43 -3.69 -0.95
C LEU A 69 -12.67 -3.35 -0.13
N VAL A 70 -12.88 -2.07 0.13
CA VAL A 70 -13.97 -1.57 0.99
C VAL A 70 -15.12 -1.13 0.09
N SER A 71 -16.31 -1.69 0.32
CA SER A 71 -17.52 -1.33 -0.41
C SER A 71 -18.71 -1.42 0.53
N ALA A 72 -19.64 -0.47 0.41
CA ALA A 72 -20.87 -0.47 1.24
C ALA A 72 -21.71 -1.74 1.07
N THR A 73 -21.56 -2.45 -0.06
CA THR A 73 -22.31 -3.68 -0.35
C THR A 73 -21.54 -4.95 -0.03
N ALA A 74 -20.25 -4.87 0.31
CA ALA A 74 -19.43 -6.03 0.62
C ALA A 74 -19.87 -6.68 1.94
N PRO A 75 -19.70 -8.01 2.09
CA PRO A 75 -19.91 -8.68 3.37
C PRO A 75 -19.05 -8.02 4.45
N ASN A 76 -19.66 -7.64 5.57
CA ASN A 76 -18.98 -6.92 6.66
C ASN A 76 -18.31 -5.60 6.24
N GLY A 77 -18.68 -5.02 5.10
CA GLY A 77 -18.18 -3.75 4.59
C GLY A 77 -16.86 -3.81 3.81
N ALA A 78 -16.17 -4.96 3.77
CA ALA A 78 -14.94 -5.12 3.00
C ALA A 78 -14.58 -6.58 2.72
N VAL A 79 -13.84 -6.81 1.64
CA VAL A 79 -13.12 -8.07 1.38
C VAL A 79 -11.64 -7.83 1.59
N THR A 80 -10.97 -8.66 2.39
CA THR A 80 -9.62 -8.37 2.90
C THR A 80 -8.66 -9.51 2.66
N LEU A 81 -7.49 -9.18 2.13
CA LEU A 81 -6.30 -10.02 2.22
C LEU A 81 -5.63 -9.76 3.57
N ASP A 82 -5.60 -10.79 4.41
CA ASP A 82 -4.84 -10.77 5.65
C ASP A 82 -3.35 -11.05 5.35
N LEU A 83 -2.50 -10.10 5.74
CA LEU A 83 -1.06 -10.13 5.47
C LEU A 83 -0.24 -10.29 6.77
N GLU A 84 -0.88 -10.46 7.93
CA GLU A 84 -0.21 -10.53 9.24
C GLU A 84 0.78 -11.69 9.34
N SER A 85 0.44 -12.83 8.74
CA SER A 85 1.27 -14.04 8.76
C SER A 85 2.52 -13.94 7.88
N GLY A 86 2.55 -13.02 6.91
CA GLY A 86 3.60 -12.93 5.90
C GLY A 86 3.72 -14.16 4.98
N ASN A 87 2.74 -15.08 4.99
CA ASN A 87 2.79 -16.30 4.19
C ASN A 87 2.39 -16.02 2.73
N ALA A 88 3.40 -15.73 1.90
CA ALA A 88 3.24 -15.44 0.47
C ALA A 88 2.49 -16.53 -0.31
N ASP A 89 2.67 -17.81 0.03
CA ASP A 89 2.00 -18.92 -0.66
C ASP A 89 0.51 -19.02 -0.30
N ALA A 90 0.15 -18.66 0.94
CA ALA A 90 -1.24 -18.57 1.35
C ALA A 90 -1.95 -17.42 0.61
N ILE A 91 -1.32 -16.23 0.58
CA ILE A 91 -1.86 -15.05 -0.11
C ILE A 91 -2.06 -15.30 -1.61
N LYS A 92 -1.13 -16.01 -2.24
CA LYS A 92 -1.22 -16.35 -3.67
C LYS A 92 -2.36 -17.31 -3.98
N LYS A 93 -2.71 -18.18 -3.04
CA LYS A 93 -3.84 -19.13 -3.18
C LYS A 93 -5.18 -18.47 -2.87
N ASP A 94 -5.16 -17.38 -2.11
CA ASP A 94 -6.35 -16.64 -1.78
C ASP A 94 -6.93 -15.94 -3.03
N THR A 95 -8.25 -16.03 -3.19
CA THR A 95 -8.98 -15.45 -4.32
C THR A 95 -10.16 -14.67 -3.79
N LEU A 96 -10.02 -13.35 -3.71
CA LEU A 96 -11.11 -12.49 -3.27
C LEU A 96 -12.23 -12.47 -4.31
N THR A 97 -13.49 -12.52 -3.88
CA THR A 97 -14.64 -12.31 -4.77
C THR A 97 -15.08 -10.86 -4.69
N ILE A 98 -15.13 -10.19 -5.84
CA ILE A 98 -15.59 -8.81 -6.00
C ILE A 98 -16.88 -8.83 -6.80
N LYS A 99 -17.94 -8.21 -6.27
CA LYS A 99 -19.19 -8.05 -7.00
C LYS A 99 -19.01 -7.04 -8.14
N GLU A 100 -19.51 -7.35 -9.32
CA GLU A 100 -19.43 -6.48 -10.49
C GLU A 100 -20.26 -5.19 -10.31
N GLY A 101 -19.78 -4.07 -10.85
CA GLY A 101 -20.50 -2.78 -10.86
C GLY A 101 -20.62 -2.12 -9.48
N VAL A 102 -19.85 -2.56 -8.48
CA VAL A 102 -19.85 -1.91 -7.15
C VAL A 102 -18.80 -0.82 -7.09
N GLU A 103 -19.14 0.27 -6.43
CA GLU A 103 -18.15 1.25 -5.99
C GLU A 103 -17.34 0.67 -4.83
N TYR A 104 -16.03 0.83 -4.90
CA TYR A 104 -15.10 0.44 -3.84
C TYR A 104 -13.92 1.40 -3.78
N HIS A 105 -13.20 1.36 -2.66
CA HIS A 105 -11.85 1.89 -2.60
C HIS A 105 -10.91 0.86 -2.00
N VAL A 106 -9.65 0.92 -2.39
CA VAL A 106 -8.59 0.10 -1.80
C VAL A 106 -8.13 0.74 -0.50
N SER A 107 -8.02 -0.05 0.56
CA SER A 107 -7.54 0.36 1.88
C SER A 107 -6.33 -0.46 2.31
N PHE A 108 -5.30 0.21 2.82
CA PHE A 108 -4.08 -0.39 3.35
C PHE A 108 -3.98 -0.11 4.85
N LYS A 109 -3.71 -1.15 5.64
CA LYS A 109 -3.33 -1.00 7.04
C LYS A 109 -1.87 -1.39 7.20
N PHE A 110 -1.01 -0.48 7.67
CA PHE A 110 0.43 -0.74 7.80
C PHE A 110 1.03 -0.05 9.01
N THR A 111 2.14 -0.57 9.52
CA THR A 111 2.99 0.08 10.52
C THR A 111 4.32 0.49 9.90
N VAL A 112 4.89 1.58 10.44
CA VAL A 112 6.20 2.10 10.07
C VAL A 112 7.19 1.73 11.17
N GLY A 113 8.38 1.27 10.76
CA GLY A 113 9.48 0.91 11.64
C GLY A 113 10.12 2.12 12.32
N GLN A 114 11.44 2.13 12.47
CA GLN A 114 12.14 3.19 13.23
C GLN A 114 12.51 4.44 12.44
N GLU A 115 12.49 4.38 11.10
CA GLU A 115 12.85 5.52 10.24
C GLU A 115 11.60 6.12 9.60
N VAL A 116 11.69 7.41 9.22
CA VAL A 116 10.66 8.04 8.38
C VAL A 116 10.57 7.27 7.06
N LEU A 117 9.35 6.90 6.71
CA LEU A 117 9.02 6.34 5.41
C LEU A 117 8.67 7.49 4.47
N SER A 118 9.53 7.79 3.50
CA SER A 118 9.36 8.93 2.60
C SER A 118 8.85 8.50 1.23
N GLY A 119 7.79 9.13 0.75
CA GLY A 119 7.28 8.91 -0.61
C GLY A 119 6.79 7.49 -0.87
N LEU A 120 6.07 6.90 0.09
CA LEU A 120 5.43 5.60 -0.10
C LEU A 120 4.52 5.65 -1.31
N ARG A 121 4.74 4.72 -2.24
CA ARG A 121 3.98 4.59 -3.47
C ARG A 121 3.46 3.17 -3.63
N PHE A 122 2.21 3.07 -4.05
CA PHE A 122 1.58 1.83 -4.42
C PHE A 122 1.58 1.66 -5.95
N ILE A 123 1.96 0.48 -6.41
CA ILE A 123 1.88 0.09 -7.83
C ILE A 123 1.17 -1.26 -7.89
N GLN A 124 0.18 -1.36 -8.76
CA GLN A 124 -0.56 -2.59 -9.02
C GLN A 124 -0.69 -2.82 -10.50
N VAL A 125 -0.51 -4.07 -10.91
CA VAL A 125 -0.81 -4.51 -12.28
C VAL A 125 -1.79 -5.66 -12.20
N VAL A 126 -2.88 -5.53 -12.95
CA VAL A 126 -3.94 -6.54 -13.07
C VAL A 126 -3.85 -7.17 -14.44
N LYS A 127 -3.81 -8.50 -14.48
CA LYS A 127 -3.82 -9.29 -15.71
C LYS A 127 -5.03 -10.21 -15.76
N ARG A 128 -5.55 -10.43 -16.96
CA ARG A 128 -6.56 -11.44 -17.27
C ARG A 128 -6.01 -12.41 -18.31
N GLY A 129 -5.85 -13.68 -17.92
CA GLY A 129 -5.27 -14.71 -18.81
C GLY A 129 -3.90 -14.31 -19.35
N GLY A 130 -3.04 -13.74 -18.51
CA GLY A 130 -1.71 -13.25 -18.85
C GLY A 130 -1.65 -11.88 -19.57
N ILE A 131 -2.78 -11.30 -19.97
CA ILE A 131 -2.82 -10.01 -20.66
C ILE A 131 -3.03 -8.89 -19.63
N PRO A 132 -2.18 -7.85 -19.58
CA PRO A 132 -2.42 -6.66 -18.75
C PRO A 132 -3.72 -5.97 -19.15
N VAL A 133 -4.58 -5.73 -18.18
CA VAL A 133 -5.87 -5.05 -18.37
C VAL A 133 -5.99 -3.77 -17.57
N ASP A 134 -5.20 -3.62 -16.51
CA ASP A 134 -5.17 -2.41 -15.70
C ASP A 134 -3.81 -2.24 -15.01
N LYS A 135 -3.42 -0.99 -14.77
CA LYS A 135 -2.26 -0.60 -13.95
C LYS A 135 -2.63 0.61 -13.12
N THR A 136 -2.56 0.46 -11.80
CA THR A 136 -2.75 1.53 -10.83
C THR A 136 -1.40 1.97 -10.27
N GLU A 137 -1.14 3.27 -10.22
CA GLU A 137 0.00 3.85 -9.53
C GLU A 137 -0.47 5.02 -8.68
N ALA A 138 -0.21 4.97 -7.37
CA ALA A 138 -0.70 5.98 -6.42
C ALA A 138 0.40 6.39 -5.44
N MET A 139 0.66 7.70 -5.34
CA MET A 139 1.49 8.28 -4.29
C MET A 139 0.68 8.34 -2.99
N ILE A 140 1.12 7.59 -1.98
CA ILE A 140 0.42 7.47 -0.69
C ILE A 140 0.93 8.55 0.29
N GLY A 141 2.22 8.89 0.22
CA GLY A 141 2.85 9.98 0.97
C GLY A 141 3.96 9.53 1.93
N SER A 142 4.30 10.39 2.88
CA SER A 142 5.36 10.14 3.87
C SER A 142 4.78 9.92 5.27
N PHE A 143 5.40 9.02 6.03
CA PHE A 143 4.90 8.53 7.30
C PHE A 143 6.00 8.43 8.35
N SER A 144 5.75 9.01 9.52
CA SER A 144 6.64 8.88 10.68
C SER A 144 6.40 7.55 11.41
N PRO A 145 7.39 7.06 12.15
CA PRO A 145 7.18 6.01 13.14
C PRO A 145 6.14 6.41 14.20
N ARG A 146 5.16 5.55 14.46
CA ARG A 146 4.17 5.72 15.54
C ARG A 146 3.61 4.36 16.01
N GLY A 147 3.06 4.33 17.22
CA GLY A 147 2.60 3.09 17.84
C GLY A 147 1.36 2.49 17.17
N GLU A 148 0.49 3.34 16.63
CA GLU A 148 -0.75 2.91 15.97
C GLU A 148 -0.58 2.72 14.46
N PRO A 149 -1.14 1.66 13.85
CA PRO A 149 -1.09 1.48 12.41
C PRO A 149 -1.68 2.66 11.63
N TYR A 150 -1.11 2.97 10.47
CA TYR A 150 -1.71 3.84 9.48
C TYR A 150 -2.79 3.10 8.71
N ILE A 151 -3.86 3.82 8.39
CA ILE A 151 -4.89 3.39 7.45
C ILE A 151 -4.94 4.43 6.33
N LYS A 152 -4.84 3.96 5.08
CA LYS A 152 -4.87 4.81 3.89
C LYS A 152 -5.80 4.23 2.85
N HIS A 153 -6.52 5.12 2.18
CA HIS A 153 -7.49 4.78 1.15
C HIS A 153 -7.00 5.36 -0.17
N LEU A 154 -7.13 4.60 -1.25
CA LEU A 154 -7.04 5.14 -2.60
C LEU A 154 -8.35 5.82 -2.98
N GLU A 155 -8.36 6.42 -4.17
CA GLU A 155 -9.57 6.96 -4.77
C GLU A 155 -10.61 5.84 -4.97
N THR A 156 -11.88 6.25 -4.91
CA THR A 156 -13.01 5.35 -5.18
C THR A 156 -13.07 5.04 -6.66
N GLU A 157 -13.28 3.78 -6.99
CA GLU A 157 -13.43 3.26 -8.35
C GLU A 157 -14.64 2.33 -8.43
N GLU A 158 -15.10 2.06 -9.65
CA GLU A 158 -16.18 1.10 -9.92
C GLU A 158 -15.62 -0.21 -10.49
N ALA A 159 -16.01 -1.35 -9.91
CA ALA A 159 -15.63 -2.65 -10.42
C ALA A 159 -16.25 -2.90 -11.81
N PRO A 160 -15.50 -3.40 -12.81
CA PRO A 160 -16.03 -3.57 -14.14
C PRO A 160 -17.15 -4.62 -14.15
N SER A 161 -18.10 -4.45 -15.06
CA SER A 161 -19.33 -5.25 -15.11
C SER A 161 -19.62 -5.89 -16.46
N GLY A 162 -20.49 -6.89 -16.45
CA GLY A 162 -20.93 -7.61 -17.63
C GLY A 162 -20.26 -8.98 -17.81
N MET A 163 -20.79 -9.77 -18.74
CA MET A 163 -20.34 -11.14 -18.98
C MET A 163 -18.85 -11.24 -19.32
N LEU A 164 -18.30 -10.23 -20.01
CA LEU A 164 -16.89 -10.20 -20.34
C LEU A 164 -16.02 -9.83 -19.14
N ALA A 165 -16.47 -9.00 -18.20
CA ALA A 165 -15.69 -8.63 -17.01
C ALA A 165 -15.66 -9.74 -15.96
N ARG A 166 -16.66 -10.63 -15.93
CA ARG A 166 -16.73 -11.76 -14.98
C ARG A 166 -15.68 -12.83 -15.30
N ALA A 167 -14.53 -12.73 -14.64
CA ALA A 167 -13.40 -13.63 -14.77
C ALA A 167 -12.54 -13.61 -13.49
N THR A 168 -11.55 -14.49 -13.43
CA THR A 168 -10.46 -14.40 -12.46
C THR A 168 -9.33 -13.55 -13.04
N TYR A 169 -8.78 -12.69 -12.20
CA TYR A 169 -7.69 -11.78 -12.49
C TYR A 169 -6.52 -12.10 -11.59
N SER A 170 -5.33 -12.14 -12.18
CA SER A 170 -4.07 -12.23 -11.44
C SER A 170 -3.54 -10.82 -11.20
N VAL A 171 -3.12 -10.55 -9.98
CA VAL A 171 -2.62 -9.25 -9.55
C VAL A 171 -1.22 -9.41 -9.01
N ARG A 172 -0.36 -8.43 -9.28
CA ARG A 172 0.85 -8.20 -8.51
C ARG A 172 0.85 -6.77 -8.01
N SER A 173 1.03 -6.62 -6.71
CA SER A 173 1.00 -5.33 -6.04
C SER A 173 2.34 -5.11 -5.35
N ARG A 174 2.81 -3.86 -5.37
CA ARG A 174 4.11 -3.46 -4.85
C ARG A 174 4.00 -2.14 -4.08
N LEU A 175 4.69 -2.06 -2.95
CA LEU A 175 4.97 -0.83 -2.24
C LEU A 175 6.45 -0.49 -2.38
N ILE A 176 6.74 0.73 -2.82
CA ILE A 176 8.09 1.27 -2.93
C ILE A 176 8.16 2.64 -2.24
N ASP A 177 9.35 3.09 -1.91
CA ASP A 177 9.60 4.45 -1.41
C ASP A 177 10.45 5.28 -2.38
N ASP A 178 10.71 6.54 -2.00
CA ASP A 178 11.56 7.46 -2.78
C ASP A 178 13.03 7.01 -2.85
N ASP A 179 13.48 6.13 -1.96
CA ASP A 179 14.80 5.49 -2.01
C ASP A 179 14.85 4.34 -3.04
N ASN A 180 13.76 4.14 -3.80
CA ASN A 180 13.52 3.01 -4.72
C ASN A 180 13.60 1.63 -4.02
N GLN A 181 13.43 1.58 -2.70
CA GLN A 181 13.40 0.32 -1.97
C GLN A 181 12.03 -0.32 -2.14
N THR A 182 12.02 -1.60 -2.53
CA THR A 182 10.80 -2.40 -2.50
C THR A 182 10.52 -2.83 -1.07
N LEU A 183 9.45 -2.31 -0.50
CA LEU A 183 9.05 -2.55 0.90
C LEU A 183 8.10 -3.73 1.04
N TRP A 184 7.31 -3.99 0.00
CA TRP A 184 6.42 -5.13 -0.10
C TRP A 184 6.14 -5.45 -1.56
N ASP A 185 6.07 -6.73 -1.91
CA ASP A 185 5.76 -7.20 -3.26
C ASP A 185 5.11 -8.57 -3.17
N GLN A 186 3.88 -8.67 -3.64
CA GLN A 186 3.11 -9.90 -3.54
C GLN A 186 2.20 -10.09 -4.75
N SER A 187 2.10 -11.34 -5.19
CA SER A 187 1.08 -11.77 -6.15
C SER A 187 -0.12 -12.37 -5.43
N TRP A 188 -1.31 -12.06 -5.93
CA TRP A 188 -2.59 -12.54 -5.43
C TRP A 188 -3.62 -12.57 -6.57
N SER A 189 -4.86 -12.94 -6.29
CA SER A 189 -5.89 -12.98 -7.31
C SER A 189 -7.26 -12.55 -6.78
N PHE A 190 -8.10 -12.06 -7.69
CA PHE A 190 -9.51 -11.83 -7.40
C PHE A 190 -10.37 -12.33 -8.55
N LYS A 191 -11.65 -12.53 -8.24
CA LYS A 191 -12.69 -12.92 -9.19
C LYS A 191 -13.78 -11.87 -9.20
N ILE A 192 -14.14 -11.40 -10.39
CA ILE A 192 -15.35 -10.58 -10.57
C ILE A 192 -16.53 -11.50 -10.80
N ALA A 193 -17.59 -11.32 -10.02
CA ALA A 193 -18.80 -12.13 -10.04
C ALA A 193 -20.06 -11.27 -9.99
N LYS A 194 -21.23 -11.87 -10.28
CA LYS A 194 -22.53 -11.18 -10.20
C LYS A 194 -22.86 -10.69 -8.78
N ASP A 195 -22.43 -11.46 -7.79
CA ASP A 195 -22.66 -11.22 -6.38
C ASP A 195 -21.40 -11.53 -5.59
N TRP A 196 -21.35 -11.05 -4.35
CA TRP A 196 -20.31 -11.39 -3.40
C TRP A 196 -20.30 -12.90 -3.11
N ALA A 197 -19.19 -13.40 -2.55
CA ALA A 197 -19.16 -14.77 -2.04
C ALA A 197 -20.22 -14.92 -0.93
N ALA A 198 -20.93 -16.05 -0.97
CA ALA A 198 -21.91 -16.44 0.05
C ALA A 198 -21.24 -16.85 1.36
#